data_AF-A0A9E2ABM3-F1
#
_entry.id   AF-A0A9E2ABM3-F1
#
_cell.length_a   1.000
_cell.length_b   1.000
_cell.length_c   1.000
_cell.angle_alpha   90.00
_cell.angle_beta   90.00
_cell.angle_gamma   90.00
#
_symmetry.space_group_name_H-M   'P 1'
#
loop_
_entity.id
_entity.type
_entity.pdbx_description
1 polymer ?
#
loop_
_entity_poly.entity_id
_entity_poly.type
_entity_poly.pdbx_seq_one_letter_code
_entity_poly.pdbx_strand_id
1 'polypeptide(L)'
;MGKATKKREMSNLTHLDINAGRLITVLFVVLVGAEVFFVLADAIINVGRLSELGPVRRFFNITREDGIASWFGVIQTWMLGLTAAFLYVLVRSGEAPRWRRVGWAILTLFFLYMAMDDGAEFHERIGTSAKYMLHGEDADSGVSIAGFFPSYAWQLVFLPIFGTFGLFILWFLNKELTVTRDKLMVVSAIGLLVLAVVADFFEGMDLDHPFNLHGWIYYTWDLTEYQVSHFSKSIEEFMEMLAMTFFWITFLRHLVRQFPGINLQFRNPPG
;
A
#
# COMPACT_ATOMS: atom_id res chain seq x y z
N MET A 1 44.55 35.38 -6.58
CA MET A 1 43.49 35.30 -5.55
C MET A 1 42.48 34.14 -5.73
N GLY A 2 42.30 33.50 -6.89
CA GLY A 2 41.25 32.48 -7.09
C GLY A 2 41.47 31.05 -6.54
N LYS A 3 42.70 30.64 -6.19
CA LYS A 3 42.97 29.28 -5.65
C LYS A 3 42.62 29.14 -4.16
N ALA A 4 42.71 30.21 -3.38
CA ALA A 4 42.45 30.19 -1.94
C ALA A 4 40.94 30.14 -1.64
N THR A 5 40.11 30.81 -2.44
CA THR A 5 38.65 30.83 -2.31
C THR A 5 38.04 29.46 -2.65
N LYS A 6 38.49 28.81 -3.73
CA LYS A 6 38.02 27.48 -4.13
C LYS A 6 38.36 26.38 -3.10
N LYS A 7 39.50 26.52 -2.41
CA LYS A 7 39.92 25.61 -1.33
C LYS A 7 39.09 25.78 -0.05
N ARG A 8 38.54 26.98 0.19
CA ARG A 8 37.67 27.31 1.33
C ARG A 8 36.20 26.92 1.08
N GLU A 9 35.76 26.89 -0.19
CA GLU A 9 34.43 26.38 -0.56
C GLU A 9 34.34 24.85 -0.44
N MET A 10 35.42 24.12 -0.78
CA MET A 10 35.44 22.65 -0.62
C MET A 10 35.54 22.19 0.84
N SER A 11 35.97 23.05 1.78
CA SER A 11 36.12 22.66 3.20
C SER A 11 34.81 22.67 3.99
N ASN A 12 33.70 23.13 3.41
CA ASN A 12 32.39 23.16 4.05
C ASN A 12 31.44 22.08 3.52
N LEU A 13 31.94 21.12 2.72
CA LEU A 13 31.13 20.00 2.26
C LEU A 13 31.03 18.96 3.38
N THR A 14 29.84 18.84 3.97
CA THR A 14 29.52 17.76 4.90
C THR A 14 29.35 16.46 4.10
N HIS A 15 30.27 15.51 4.30
CA HIS A 15 30.15 14.16 3.74
C HIS A 15 29.43 13.26 4.74
N LEU A 16 28.28 12.71 4.34
CA LEU A 16 27.52 11.74 5.13
C LEU A 16 27.65 10.37 4.48
N ASP A 17 28.32 9.44 5.16
CA ASP A 17 28.43 8.05 4.73
C ASP A 17 27.36 7.20 5.45
N ILE A 18 26.51 6.53 4.68
CA ILE A 18 25.40 5.73 5.20
C ILE A 18 25.53 4.32 4.64
N ASN A 19 25.58 3.33 5.53
CA ASN A 19 25.43 1.92 5.13
C ASN A 19 23.95 1.66 4.79
N ALA A 20 23.58 1.96 3.54
CA ALA A 20 22.22 1.86 3.06
C ALA A 20 21.68 0.42 3.09
N GLY A 21 22.53 -0.59 2.87
CA GLY A 21 22.13 -2.00 2.96
C GLY A 21 21.67 -2.37 4.37
N ARG A 22 22.43 -1.97 5.41
CA ARG A 22 22.04 -2.19 6.81
C ARG A 22 20.78 -1.41 7.15
N LEU A 23 20.69 -0.15 6.73
CA LEU A 23 19.52 0.70 7.00
C LEU A 23 18.23 0.10 6.41
N ILE A 24 18.28 -0.34 5.14
CA ILE A 24 17.12 -0.98 4.48
C ILE A 24 16.73 -2.28 5.18
N THR A 25 17.70 -3.10 5.62
CA THR A 25 17.38 -4.33 6.38
C THR A 25 16.75 -4.01 7.73
N VAL A 26 17.27 -3.02 8.46
CA VAL A 26 16.67 -2.59 9.74
C VAL A 26 15.25 -2.07 9.51
N LEU A 27 15.05 -1.24 8.49
CA LEU A 27 13.72 -0.74 8.13
C LEU A 27 12.76 -1.89 7.83
N PHE A 28 13.15 -2.87 7.01
CA PHE A 28 12.33 -4.05 6.72
C PHE A 28 11.90 -4.78 8.00
N VAL A 29 12.84 -5.04 8.92
CA VAL A 29 12.56 -5.73 10.19
C VAL A 29 11.62 -4.91 11.06
N VAL A 30 11.81 -3.58 11.12
CA VAL A 30 10.95 -2.69 11.90
C VAL A 30 9.53 -2.64 11.34
N LEU A 31 9.37 -2.55 10.01
CA LEU A 31 8.04 -2.50 9.39
C LEU A 31 7.27 -3.80 9.62
N VAL A 32 7.87 -4.95 9.28
CA VAL A 32 7.23 -6.26 9.51
C VAL A 32 6.98 -6.50 11.01
N GLY A 33 7.90 -6.08 11.87
CA GLY A 33 7.73 -6.16 13.32
C GLY A 33 6.54 -5.33 13.82
N ALA A 34 6.33 -4.13 13.26
CA ALA A 34 5.18 -3.28 13.57
C ALA A 34 3.86 -3.89 13.06
N GLU A 35 3.84 -4.39 11.81
CA GLU A 35 2.69 -5.07 11.21
C GLU A 35 2.24 -6.28 12.04
N VAL A 36 3.18 -7.15 12.43
CA VAL A 36 2.91 -8.29 13.33
C VAL A 36 2.45 -7.82 14.69
N PHE A 37 3.06 -6.75 15.23
CA PHE A 37 2.64 -6.17 16.50
C PHE A 37 1.18 -5.70 16.44
N PHE A 38 0.72 -5.07 15.36
CA PHE A 38 -0.67 -4.62 15.25
C PHE A 38 -1.66 -5.79 15.26
N VAL A 39 -1.39 -6.86 14.50
CA VAL A 39 -2.22 -8.08 14.52
C VAL A 39 -2.29 -8.68 15.93
N LEU A 40 -1.15 -8.79 16.61
CA LEU A 40 -1.10 -9.35 17.97
C LEU A 40 -1.78 -8.43 18.99
N ALA A 41 -1.56 -7.13 18.90
CA ALA A 41 -2.17 -6.15 19.79
C ALA A 41 -3.69 -6.16 19.64
N ASP A 42 -4.19 -6.20 18.42
CA ASP A 42 -5.62 -6.34 18.13
C ASP A 42 -6.18 -7.65 18.72
N ALA A 43 -5.55 -8.80 18.44
CA ALA A 43 -5.98 -10.08 18.96
C ALA A 43 -6.03 -10.11 20.50
N ILE A 44 -5.05 -9.51 21.17
CA ILE A 44 -5.00 -9.48 22.65
C ILE A 44 -6.03 -8.49 23.22
N ILE A 45 -6.14 -7.29 22.65
CA ILE A 45 -6.96 -6.21 23.20
C ILE A 45 -8.43 -6.35 22.82
N ASN A 46 -8.73 -6.63 21.55
CA ASN A 46 -10.09 -6.68 21.03
C ASN A 46 -10.73 -8.06 21.14
N VAL A 47 -10.01 -9.12 20.77
CA VAL A 47 -10.53 -10.50 20.85
C VAL A 47 -10.35 -11.07 22.25
N GLY A 48 -9.15 -10.94 22.83
CA GLY A 48 -8.83 -11.38 24.19
C GLY A 48 -9.42 -10.50 25.31
N ARG A 49 -10.03 -9.36 24.95
CA ARG A 49 -10.63 -8.38 25.88
C ARG A 49 -9.70 -7.94 27.02
N LEU A 50 -8.42 -7.68 26.72
CA LEU A 50 -7.48 -7.17 27.72
C LEU A 50 -7.90 -5.79 28.29
N SER A 51 -8.66 -5.01 27.53
CA SER A 51 -9.20 -3.71 27.95
C SER A 51 -10.68 -3.61 27.64
N GLU A 52 -11.48 -3.14 28.59
CA GLU A 52 -12.90 -2.82 28.39
C GLU A 52 -13.12 -1.36 27.94
N LEU A 53 -12.05 -0.56 27.88
CA LEU A 53 -12.13 0.82 27.43
C LEU A 53 -12.29 0.88 25.92
N GLY A 54 -13.49 1.24 25.46
CA GLY A 54 -13.82 1.40 24.03
C GLY A 54 -12.79 2.19 23.21
N PRO A 55 -12.25 3.33 23.69
CA PRO A 55 -11.22 4.07 22.96
C PRO A 55 -9.92 3.30 22.75
N VAL A 56 -9.47 2.52 23.76
CA VAL A 56 -8.24 1.71 23.65
C VAL A 56 -8.43 0.59 22.64
N ARG A 57 -9.58 -0.09 22.73
CA ARG A 57 -9.98 -1.14 21.78
C ARG A 57 -10.02 -0.62 20.35
N ARG A 58 -10.67 0.52 20.13
CA ARG A 58 -10.73 1.20 18.82
C ARG A 58 -9.35 1.57 18.30
N PHE A 59 -8.47 2.09 19.15
CA PHE A 59 -7.14 2.53 18.75
C PHE A 59 -6.24 1.38 18.27
N PHE A 60 -6.34 0.19 18.89
CA PHE A 60 -5.60 -1.02 18.52
C PHE A 60 -6.40 -1.97 17.63
N ASN A 61 -7.58 -1.57 17.15
CA ASN A 61 -8.32 -2.38 16.21
C ASN A 61 -7.72 -2.18 14.82
N ILE A 62 -7.08 -3.24 14.30
CA ILE A 62 -6.48 -3.24 12.97
C ILE A 62 -7.53 -3.19 11.85
N THR A 63 -8.74 -3.69 12.09
CA THR A 63 -9.83 -3.78 11.11
C THR A 63 -10.59 -2.45 10.95
N ARG A 64 -9.96 -1.33 11.32
CA ARG A 64 -10.58 -0.01 11.34
C ARG A 64 -9.66 1.02 10.72
N GLU A 65 -10.27 1.84 9.86
CA GLU A 65 -9.62 2.96 9.17
C GLU A 65 -9.12 4.10 10.07
N ASP A 66 -9.47 4.10 11.35
CA ASP A 66 -9.10 5.17 12.28
C ASP A 66 -8.20 4.72 13.44
N GLY A 67 -7.70 3.47 13.37
CA GLY A 67 -6.75 2.90 14.32
C GLY A 67 -5.29 3.20 13.99
N ILE A 68 -4.38 2.93 14.93
CA ILE A 68 -2.94 3.16 14.75
C ILE A 68 -2.35 2.37 13.58
N ALA A 69 -2.91 1.19 13.29
CA ALA A 69 -2.48 0.34 12.18
C ALA A 69 -2.79 0.99 10.82
N SER A 70 -4.01 1.51 10.63
CA SER A 70 -4.38 2.25 9.41
C SER A 70 -3.49 3.49 9.22
N TRP A 71 -3.26 4.29 10.28
CA TRP A 71 -2.30 5.41 10.20
C TRP A 71 -0.90 4.97 9.77
N PHE A 72 -0.42 3.84 10.28
CA PHE A 72 0.85 3.27 9.88
C PHE A 72 0.85 2.87 8.40
N GLY A 73 -0.18 2.15 7.94
CA GLY A 73 -0.35 1.75 6.54
C GLY A 73 -0.36 2.96 5.59
N VAL A 74 -1.16 3.99 5.90
CA VAL A 74 -1.21 5.24 5.14
C VAL A 74 0.16 5.91 5.05
N ILE A 75 0.86 6.06 6.17
CA ILE A 75 2.21 6.68 6.19
C ILE A 75 3.20 5.84 5.39
N GLN A 76 3.15 4.53 5.52
CA GLN A 76 4.00 3.60 4.79
C GLN A 76 3.78 3.69 3.27
N THR A 77 2.53 3.69 2.81
CA THR A 77 2.15 3.88 1.40
C THR A 77 2.58 5.26 0.90
N TRP A 78 2.45 6.29 1.74
CA TRP A 78 2.91 7.64 1.41
C TRP A 78 4.44 7.69 1.23
N MET A 79 5.20 7.08 2.14
CA MET A 79 6.67 7.03 2.04
C MET A 79 7.14 6.22 0.83
N LEU A 80 6.43 5.15 0.46
CA LEU A 80 6.63 4.44 -0.80
C LEU A 80 6.42 5.37 -2.00
N GLY A 81 5.31 6.13 -2.02
CA GLY A 81 5.02 7.13 -3.05
C GLY A 81 6.09 8.23 -3.15
N LEU A 82 6.57 8.75 -2.03
CA LEU A 82 7.67 9.74 -1.99
C LEU A 82 9.00 9.14 -2.48
N THR A 83 9.26 7.87 -2.17
CA THR A 83 10.44 7.16 -2.67
C THR A 83 10.37 7.00 -4.18
N ALA A 84 9.20 6.67 -4.72
CA ALA A 84 8.95 6.65 -6.16
C ALA A 84 9.12 8.04 -6.80
N ALA A 85 8.63 9.09 -6.14
CA ALA A 85 8.81 10.48 -6.58
C ALA A 85 10.29 10.87 -6.65
N PHE A 86 11.07 10.47 -5.65
CA PHE A 86 12.50 10.71 -5.61
C PHE A 86 13.22 9.96 -6.74
N LEU A 87 12.89 8.69 -6.97
CA LEU A 87 13.37 7.92 -8.12
C LEU A 87 13.02 8.60 -9.45
N TYR A 88 11.78 9.09 -9.60
CA TYR A 88 11.37 9.86 -10.77
C TYR A 88 12.26 11.09 -10.99
N VAL A 89 12.51 11.89 -9.93
CA VAL A 89 13.36 13.09 -10.03
C VAL A 89 14.79 12.72 -10.45
N LEU A 90 15.38 11.68 -9.85
CA LEU A 90 16.74 11.26 -10.19
C LEU A 90 16.82 10.73 -11.64
N VAL A 91 15.88 9.87 -12.02
CA VAL A 91 15.79 9.32 -13.38
C VAL A 91 15.55 10.43 -14.40
N ARG A 92 14.76 11.47 -14.08
CA ARG A 92 14.54 12.61 -14.99
C ARG A 92 15.77 13.51 -15.12
N SER A 93 16.60 13.58 -14.09
CA SER A 93 17.76 14.46 -14.06
C SER A 93 18.94 13.93 -14.87
N GLY A 94 18.94 12.63 -15.19
CA GLY A 94 19.91 11.99 -16.07
C GLY A 94 19.41 11.83 -17.51
N GLU A 95 20.16 11.04 -18.30
CA GLU A 95 19.86 10.74 -19.71
C GLU A 95 18.91 9.54 -19.88
N ALA A 96 18.05 9.27 -18.89
CA ALA A 96 17.21 8.09 -18.92
C ALA A 96 16.14 8.17 -20.04
N PRO A 97 15.85 7.04 -20.71
CA PRO A 97 14.83 6.99 -21.75
C PRO A 97 13.44 7.35 -21.21
N ARG A 98 12.58 7.88 -22.08
CA ARG A 98 11.24 8.40 -21.72
C ARG A 98 10.39 7.37 -20.97
N TRP A 99 10.44 6.10 -21.33
CA TRP A 99 9.63 5.06 -20.69
C TRP A 99 9.96 4.88 -19.20
N ARG A 100 11.23 5.01 -18.79
CA ARG A 100 11.64 4.95 -17.37
C ARG A 100 11.08 6.14 -16.59
N ARG A 101 11.22 7.34 -17.16
CA ARG A 101 10.71 8.58 -16.56
C ARG A 101 9.20 8.54 -16.39
N VAL A 102 8.47 8.16 -17.44
CA VAL A 102 7.02 8.04 -17.39
C VAL A 102 6.60 6.94 -16.41
N GLY A 103 7.29 5.80 -16.40
CA GLY A 103 6.94 4.71 -15.50
C GLY A 103 7.06 5.08 -14.02
N TRP A 104 8.17 5.70 -13.62
CA TRP A 104 8.32 6.19 -12.24
C TRP A 104 7.32 7.31 -11.90
N ALA A 105 6.96 8.17 -12.85
CA ALA A 105 5.90 9.16 -12.64
C ALA A 105 4.53 8.52 -12.40
N ILE A 106 4.17 7.50 -13.19
CA ILE A 106 2.91 6.75 -13.03
C ILE A 106 2.89 6.07 -11.65
N LEU A 107 3.97 5.39 -11.26
CA LEU A 107 4.05 4.76 -9.93
C LEU A 107 3.96 5.77 -8.79
N THR A 108 4.58 6.95 -8.95
CA THR A 108 4.48 8.03 -7.97
C THR A 108 3.04 8.46 -7.76
N LEU A 109 2.34 8.75 -8.86
CA LEU A 109 0.94 9.18 -8.80
C LEU A 109 0.05 8.08 -8.22
N PHE A 110 0.28 6.82 -8.62
CA PHE A 110 -0.49 5.69 -8.14
C PHE A 110 -0.33 5.48 -6.63
N PHE A 111 0.89 5.35 -6.09
CA PHE A 111 1.07 5.10 -4.66
C PHE A 111 0.71 6.29 -3.78
N LEU A 112 0.89 7.53 -4.25
CA LEU A 112 0.38 8.70 -3.53
C LEU A 112 -1.14 8.74 -3.55
N TYR A 113 -1.78 8.34 -4.66
CA TYR A 113 -3.22 8.17 -4.70
C TYR A 113 -3.70 7.10 -3.73
N MET A 114 -3.09 5.91 -3.71
CA MET A 114 -3.42 4.84 -2.74
C MET A 114 -3.34 5.34 -1.30
N ALA A 115 -2.26 6.04 -0.92
CA ALA A 115 -2.14 6.60 0.44
C ALA A 115 -3.26 7.61 0.77
N MET A 116 -3.71 8.41 -0.20
CA MET A 116 -4.84 9.32 -0.01
C MET A 116 -6.17 8.59 0.05
N ASP A 117 -6.31 7.51 -0.72
CA ASP A 117 -7.49 6.65 -0.77
C ASP A 117 -7.68 5.93 0.56
N ASP A 118 -6.67 5.22 1.06
CA ASP A 118 -6.69 4.55 2.38
C ASP A 118 -7.01 5.55 3.51
N GLY A 119 -6.44 6.76 3.45
CA GLY A 119 -6.68 7.79 4.47
C GLY A 119 -8.03 8.51 4.37
N ALA A 120 -8.73 8.42 3.24
CA ALA A 120 -9.98 9.15 2.97
C ALA A 120 -11.15 8.27 2.55
N GLU A 121 -10.94 6.95 2.43
CA GLU A 121 -11.89 5.94 2.00
C GLU A 121 -12.55 6.30 0.65
N PHE A 122 -11.78 6.80 -0.34
CA PHE A 122 -12.40 7.27 -1.58
C PHE A 122 -13.09 6.14 -2.35
N HIS A 123 -12.46 4.97 -2.45
CA HIS A 123 -13.03 3.84 -3.16
C HIS A 123 -14.30 3.30 -2.49
N GLU A 124 -14.36 3.33 -1.15
CA GLU A 124 -15.57 2.95 -0.41
C GLU A 124 -16.71 3.97 -0.61
N ARG A 125 -16.41 5.27 -0.51
CA ARG A 125 -17.40 6.35 -0.66
C ARG A 125 -17.95 6.43 -2.08
N ILE A 126 -17.07 6.29 -3.07
CA ILE A 126 -17.46 6.25 -4.48
C ILE A 126 -18.19 4.94 -4.77
N GLY A 127 -17.76 3.80 -4.21
CA GLY A 127 -18.46 2.52 -4.32
C GLY A 127 -19.88 2.59 -3.79
N THR A 128 -20.08 3.23 -2.64
CA THR A 128 -21.40 3.49 -2.06
C THR A 128 -22.27 4.35 -2.99
N SER A 129 -21.70 5.42 -3.56
CA SER A 129 -22.39 6.29 -4.53
C SER A 129 -22.76 5.54 -5.81
N ALA A 130 -21.86 4.70 -6.32
CA ALA A 130 -22.08 3.86 -7.49
C ALA A 130 -23.19 2.83 -7.24
N LYS A 131 -23.25 2.23 -6.03
CA LYS A 131 -24.33 1.34 -5.62
C LYS A 131 -25.70 2.03 -5.79
N TYR A 132 -25.87 3.26 -5.30
CA TYR A 132 -27.13 4.00 -5.46
C TYR A 132 -27.47 4.31 -6.93
N MET A 133 -26.48 4.64 -7.76
CA MET A 133 -26.70 4.89 -9.19
C MET A 133 -27.04 3.63 -9.98
N LEU A 134 -26.49 2.47 -9.58
CA LEU A 134 -26.72 1.17 -10.23
C LEU A 134 -28.02 0.49 -9.78
N HIS A 135 -28.58 0.89 -8.64
CA HIS A 135 -29.86 0.41 -8.09
C HIS A 135 -31.03 1.40 -8.28
N GLY A 136 -31.03 2.24 -9.32
CA GLY A 136 -32.06 3.27 -9.53
C GLY A 136 -33.52 2.82 -9.27
N GLU A 137 -34.42 3.77 -8.98
CA GLU A 137 -35.80 3.58 -8.47
C GLU A 137 -36.68 2.55 -9.22
N ASP A 138 -36.29 2.09 -10.42
CA ASP A 138 -36.97 1.09 -11.24
C ASP A 138 -36.32 -0.31 -11.20
N ALA A 139 -36.06 -0.83 -9.99
CA ALA A 139 -35.52 -2.18 -9.78
C ALA A 139 -36.44 -3.34 -10.28
N ASP A 140 -37.65 -3.03 -10.75
CA ASP A 140 -38.60 -4.01 -11.30
C ASP A 140 -38.42 -4.30 -12.81
N SER A 141 -37.48 -3.64 -13.49
CA SER A 141 -37.31 -3.78 -14.94
C SER A 141 -35.91 -4.26 -15.39
N GLY A 142 -35.49 -5.42 -14.89
CA GLY A 142 -34.50 -6.26 -15.57
C GLY A 142 -33.04 -6.06 -15.16
N VAL A 143 -32.45 -7.16 -14.67
CA VAL A 143 -31.01 -7.46 -14.51
C VAL A 143 -30.12 -6.22 -14.31
N SER A 144 -30.10 -5.67 -13.10
CA SER A 144 -29.04 -4.72 -12.74
C SER A 144 -27.71 -5.46 -12.60
N ILE A 145 -26.63 -4.88 -13.13
CA ILE A 145 -25.27 -5.41 -12.97
C ILE A 145 -24.91 -5.55 -11.47
N ALA A 146 -25.44 -4.65 -10.64
CA ALA A 146 -25.31 -4.71 -9.19
C ALA A 146 -26.05 -5.90 -8.55
N GLY A 147 -27.14 -6.39 -9.15
CA GLY A 147 -27.82 -7.61 -8.69
C GLY A 147 -27.12 -8.91 -9.09
N PHE A 148 -26.14 -8.85 -10.00
CA PHE A 148 -25.37 -10.03 -10.44
C PHE A 148 -23.99 -10.13 -9.77
N PHE A 149 -23.47 -9.03 -9.23
CA PHE A 149 -22.18 -9.01 -8.53
C PHE A 149 -22.40 -9.15 -7.02
N PRO A 150 -22.07 -10.29 -6.41
CA PRO A 150 -22.52 -10.60 -5.05
C PRO A 150 -21.67 -9.92 -3.97
N SER A 151 -20.80 -8.96 -4.29
CA SER A 151 -19.84 -8.37 -3.34
C SER A 151 -19.81 -6.84 -3.40
N TYR A 152 -18.80 -6.21 -2.82
CA TYR A 152 -18.71 -4.76 -2.71
C TYR A 152 -18.75 -4.04 -4.06
N ALA A 153 -19.62 -3.03 -4.16
CA ALA A 153 -19.80 -2.25 -5.38
C ALA A 153 -18.54 -1.49 -5.81
N TRP A 154 -17.62 -1.19 -4.87
CA TRP A 154 -16.34 -0.55 -5.18
C TRP A 154 -15.54 -1.40 -6.19
N GLN A 155 -15.62 -2.73 -6.09
CA GLN A 155 -14.87 -3.65 -6.93
C GLN A 155 -15.27 -3.52 -8.41
N LEU A 156 -16.54 -3.23 -8.72
CA LEU A 156 -16.96 -3.00 -10.11
C LEU A 156 -16.32 -1.76 -10.73
N VAL A 157 -16.01 -0.75 -9.92
CA VAL A 157 -15.48 0.55 -10.37
C VAL A 157 -13.96 0.55 -10.34
N PHE A 158 -13.36 0.19 -9.21
CA PHE A 158 -11.93 0.34 -8.98
C PHE A 158 -11.12 -0.92 -9.29
N LEU A 159 -11.68 -2.12 -9.18
CA LEU A 159 -10.90 -3.35 -9.44
C LEU A 159 -10.34 -3.40 -10.87
N PRO A 160 -11.07 -2.99 -11.94
CA PRO A 160 -10.48 -2.93 -13.28
C PRO A 160 -9.33 -1.92 -13.37
N ILE A 161 -9.45 -0.79 -12.66
CA ILE A 161 -8.41 0.26 -12.62
C ILE A 161 -7.18 -0.26 -11.89
N PHE A 162 -7.35 -0.77 -10.68
CA PHE A 162 -6.27 -1.34 -9.86
C PHE A 162 -5.63 -2.56 -10.52
N GLY A 163 -6.41 -3.44 -11.13
CA GLY A 163 -5.89 -4.56 -11.92
C GLY A 163 -5.02 -4.10 -13.10
N THR A 164 -5.43 -3.04 -13.80
CA THR A 164 -4.62 -2.42 -14.87
C THR A 164 -3.31 -1.87 -14.33
N PHE A 165 -3.34 -1.18 -13.18
CA PHE A 165 -2.13 -0.70 -12.52
C PHE A 165 -1.24 -1.85 -12.02
N GLY A 166 -1.80 -2.93 -11.47
CA GLY A 166 -1.05 -4.12 -11.06
C GLY A 166 -0.30 -4.77 -12.23
N LEU A 167 -0.96 -4.93 -13.38
CA LEU A 167 -0.32 -5.41 -14.61
C LEU A 167 0.78 -4.44 -15.10
N PHE A 168 0.51 -3.14 -15.04
CA PHE A 168 1.50 -2.12 -15.38
C PHE A 168 2.74 -2.18 -14.47
N ILE A 169 2.54 -2.30 -13.15
CA ILE A 169 3.61 -2.43 -12.15
C ILE A 169 4.47 -3.65 -12.46
N LEU A 170 3.85 -4.82 -12.68
CA LEU A 170 4.56 -6.05 -13.03
C LEU A 170 5.38 -5.88 -14.30
N TRP A 171 4.77 -5.33 -15.36
CA TRP A 171 5.46 -5.11 -16.63
C TRP A 171 6.63 -4.13 -16.50
N PHE A 172 6.39 -2.98 -15.85
CA PHE A 172 7.37 -1.90 -15.73
C PHE A 172 8.53 -2.34 -14.83
N LEU A 173 8.25 -2.86 -13.64
CA LEU A 173 9.27 -3.26 -12.68
C LEU A 173 10.03 -4.51 -13.14
N ASN A 174 9.43 -5.43 -13.88
CA ASN A 174 10.17 -6.53 -14.48
C ASN A 174 11.24 -6.05 -15.48
N LYS A 175 10.98 -4.93 -16.18
CA LYS A 175 11.96 -4.31 -17.09
C LYS A 175 12.96 -3.42 -16.36
N GLU A 176 12.52 -2.71 -15.33
CA GLU A 176 13.33 -1.73 -14.59
C GLU A 176 14.27 -2.37 -13.57
N LEU A 177 13.83 -3.44 -12.90
CA LEU A 177 14.61 -4.13 -11.88
C LEU A 177 15.54 -5.17 -12.52
N THR A 178 16.81 -5.16 -12.15
CA THR A 178 17.82 -6.10 -12.66
C THR A 178 17.98 -7.35 -11.78
N VAL A 179 17.55 -7.29 -10.53
CA VAL A 179 17.79 -8.36 -9.53
C VAL A 179 16.54 -9.21 -9.34
N THR A 180 16.67 -10.53 -9.52
CA THR A 180 15.56 -11.49 -9.40
C THR A 180 14.86 -11.43 -8.05
N ARG A 181 15.61 -11.27 -6.96
CA ARG A 181 15.02 -11.13 -5.61
C ARG A 181 14.06 -9.95 -5.51
N ASP A 182 14.41 -8.82 -6.10
CA ASP A 182 13.57 -7.61 -6.10
C ASP A 182 12.32 -7.82 -6.96
N LYS A 183 12.43 -8.56 -8.08
CA LYS A 183 11.27 -8.97 -8.88
C LYS A 183 10.33 -9.92 -8.13
N LEU A 184 10.89 -10.89 -7.40
CA LEU A 184 10.11 -11.80 -6.58
C LEU A 184 9.37 -11.04 -5.47
N MET A 185 9.99 -10.05 -4.84
CA MET A 185 9.31 -9.20 -3.87
C MET A 185 8.13 -8.43 -4.48
N VAL A 186 8.27 -7.92 -5.70
CA VAL A 186 7.16 -7.27 -6.43
C VAL A 186 6.03 -8.25 -6.71
N VAL A 187 6.35 -9.46 -7.18
CA VAL A 187 5.33 -10.49 -7.43
C VAL A 187 4.63 -10.90 -6.13
N SER A 188 5.38 -11.05 -5.04
CA SER A 188 4.81 -11.34 -3.72
C SER A 188 3.93 -10.19 -3.23
N ALA A 189 4.32 -8.93 -3.42
CA ALA A 189 3.51 -7.78 -3.03
C ALA A 189 2.18 -7.73 -3.79
N ILE A 190 2.22 -7.91 -5.11
CA ILE A 190 1.00 -8.01 -5.93
C ILE A 190 0.16 -9.22 -5.51
N GLY A 191 0.79 -10.36 -5.22
CA GLY A 191 0.08 -11.55 -4.74
C GLY A 191 -0.65 -11.30 -3.43
N LEU A 192 -0.03 -10.61 -2.49
CA LEU A 192 -0.65 -10.23 -1.21
C LEU A 192 -1.84 -9.29 -1.43
N LEU A 193 -1.73 -8.27 -2.29
CA LEU A 193 -2.85 -7.38 -2.61
C LEU A 193 -4.00 -8.11 -3.31
N VAL A 194 -3.69 -9.04 -4.22
CA VAL A 194 -4.73 -9.87 -4.85
C VAL A 194 -5.43 -10.74 -3.80
N LEU A 195 -4.70 -11.30 -2.85
CA LEU A 195 -5.29 -12.08 -1.76
C LEU A 195 -6.14 -11.22 -0.82
N ALA A 196 -5.72 -9.99 -0.53
CA ALA A 196 -6.50 -9.01 0.24
C ALA A 196 -7.83 -8.71 -0.46
N VAL A 197 -7.80 -8.30 -1.72
CA VAL A 197 -9.01 -8.07 -2.53
C VAL A 197 -9.93 -9.29 -2.62
N VAL A 198 -9.36 -10.50 -2.66
CA VAL A 198 -10.15 -11.74 -2.65
C VAL A 198 -10.81 -11.97 -1.29
N ALA A 199 -10.12 -11.70 -0.18
CA ALA A 199 -10.71 -11.75 1.16
C ALA A 199 -11.89 -10.77 1.26
N ASP A 200 -11.67 -9.56 0.76
CA ASP A 200 -12.65 -8.48 0.71
C ASP A 200 -13.87 -8.85 -0.16
N PHE A 201 -13.64 -9.57 -1.28
CA PHE A 201 -14.71 -10.14 -2.09
C PHE A 201 -15.59 -11.11 -1.29
N PHE A 202 -14.99 -12.02 -0.50
CA PHE A 202 -15.74 -12.95 0.34
C PHE A 202 -16.49 -12.25 1.46
N GLU A 203 -15.91 -11.17 2.01
CA GLU A 203 -16.58 -10.37 3.02
C GLU A 203 -17.83 -9.68 2.47
N GLY A 204 -17.74 -9.06 1.30
CA GLY A 204 -18.87 -8.33 0.73
C GLY A 204 -20.06 -9.19 0.32
N MET A 205 -19.93 -10.53 0.35
CA MET A 205 -21.02 -11.47 0.04
C MET A 205 -21.98 -11.70 1.20
N ASP A 206 -23.25 -11.94 0.87
CA ASP A 206 -24.25 -12.41 1.84
C ASP A 206 -23.79 -13.75 2.46
N LEU A 207 -23.96 -13.92 3.77
CA LEU A 207 -23.45 -15.09 4.52
C LEU A 207 -24.10 -16.41 4.10
N ASP A 208 -25.33 -16.37 3.60
CA ASP A 208 -26.08 -17.52 3.08
C ASP A 208 -25.75 -17.83 1.61
N HIS A 209 -24.95 -16.98 0.93
CA HIS A 209 -24.53 -17.24 -0.44
C HIS A 209 -23.68 -18.52 -0.52
N PRO A 210 -23.95 -19.45 -1.46
CA PRO A 210 -23.36 -20.79 -1.47
C PRO A 210 -21.84 -20.82 -1.66
N PHE A 211 -21.27 -19.74 -2.18
CA PHE A 211 -19.82 -19.58 -2.36
C PHE A 211 -19.17 -18.68 -1.30
N ASN A 212 -19.92 -18.21 -0.30
CA ASN A 212 -19.35 -17.39 0.76
C ASN A 212 -18.52 -18.25 1.71
N LEU A 213 -17.19 -18.12 1.59
CA LEU A 213 -16.25 -18.80 2.47
C LEU A 213 -16.46 -18.43 3.94
N HIS A 214 -16.70 -17.15 4.26
CA HIS A 214 -16.97 -16.72 5.63
C HIS A 214 -18.23 -17.37 6.19
N GLY A 215 -19.29 -17.46 5.38
CA GLY A 215 -20.52 -18.19 5.72
C GLY A 215 -20.24 -19.66 6.02
N TRP A 216 -19.49 -20.34 5.15
CA TRP A 216 -19.11 -21.74 5.36
C TRP A 216 -18.33 -21.96 6.66
N ILE A 217 -17.36 -21.09 6.97
CA ILE A 217 -16.57 -21.10 8.21
C ILE A 217 -17.46 -20.89 9.44
N TYR A 218 -18.33 -19.88 9.38
CA TYR A 218 -19.32 -19.55 10.42
C TYR A 218 -20.19 -20.76 10.78
N TYR A 219 -20.85 -21.37 9.78
CA TYR A 219 -21.75 -22.51 9.99
C TYR A 219 -21.03 -23.81 10.38
N THR A 220 -19.80 -24.01 9.91
CA THR A 220 -19.04 -25.26 10.16
C THR A 220 -18.47 -25.33 11.57
N TRP A 221 -18.01 -24.20 12.11
CA TRP A 221 -17.31 -24.15 13.39
C TRP A 221 -18.06 -23.42 14.51
N ASP A 222 -19.32 -23.05 14.29
CA ASP A 222 -20.17 -22.37 15.27
C ASP A 222 -19.49 -21.12 15.87
N LEU A 223 -18.79 -20.39 15.00
CA LEU A 223 -18.14 -19.12 15.34
C LEU A 223 -19.17 -18.00 15.22
N THR A 224 -18.90 -16.86 15.85
CA THR A 224 -19.73 -15.66 15.61
C THR A 224 -19.31 -14.98 14.29
N GLU A 225 -20.27 -14.35 13.61
CA GLU A 225 -20.01 -13.55 12.41
C GLU A 225 -18.90 -12.52 12.66
N TYR A 226 -18.95 -11.85 13.82
CA TYR A 226 -17.92 -10.91 14.25
C TYR A 226 -16.53 -11.55 14.30
N GLN A 227 -16.38 -12.77 14.84
CA GLN A 227 -15.07 -13.42 14.93
C GLN A 227 -14.50 -13.75 13.55
N VAL A 228 -15.33 -14.23 12.63
CA VAL A 228 -14.90 -14.60 11.27
C VAL A 228 -14.53 -13.35 10.47
N SER A 229 -15.43 -12.36 10.43
CA SER A 229 -15.20 -11.10 9.71
C SER A 229 -14.00 -10.33 10.28
N HIS A 230 -13.93 -10.16 11.60
CA HIS A 230 -12.83 -9.43 12.25
C HIS A 230 -11.48 -10.10 11.99
N PHE A 231 -11.40 -11.43 12.07
CA PHE A 231 -10.15 -12.14 11.78
C PHE A 231 -9.75 -12.05 10.30
N SER A 232 -10.72 -12.16 9.38
CA SER A 232 -10.47 -12.02 7.95
C SER A 232 -9.92 -10.63 7.62
N LYS A 233 -10.57 -9.56 8.11
CA LYS A 233 -10.06 -8.18 7.99
C LYS A 233 -8.68 -8.01 8.57
N SER A 234 -8.42 -8.57 9.75
CA SER A 234 -7.09 -8.45 10.36
C SER A 234 -6.00 -9.08 9.49
N ILE A 235 -6.30 -10.17 8.78
CA ILE A 235 -5.36 -10.79 7.83
C ILE A 235 -5.24 -9.93 6.57
N GLU A 236 -6.35 -9.44 6.05
CA GLU A 236 -6.40 -8.54 4.89
C GLU A 236 -5.49 -7.33 5.08
N GLU A 237 -5.73 -6.54 6.12
CA GLU A 237 -4.96 -5.36 6.51
C GLU A 237 -3.45 -5.66 6.65
N PHE A 238 -3.13 -6.81 7.26
CA PHE A 238 -1.76 -7.28 7.37
C PHE A 238 -1.12 -7.57 6.01
N MET A 239 -1.85 -8.24 5.11
CA MET A 239 -1.37 -8.53 3.76
C MET A 239 -1.13 -7.25 2.96
N GLU A 240 -2.00 -6.24 3.10
CA GLU A 240 -1.86 -4.96 2.44
C GLU A 240 -0.63 -4.18 2.92
N MET A 241 -0.47 -4.03 4.25
CA MET A 241 0.73 -3.39 4.81
C MET A 241 2.01 -4.14 4.41
N LEU A 242 2.00 -5.48 4.47
CA LEU A 242 3.16 -6.29 4.09
C LEU A 242 3.51 -6.12 2.59
N ALA A 243 2.51 -5.98 1.72
CA ALA A 243 2.72 -5.67 0.31
C ALA A 243 3.40 -4.31 0.13
N MET A 244 2.97 -3.29 0.87
CA MET A 244 3.60 -1.96 0.84
C MET A 244 5.03 -2.00 1.36
N THR A 245 5.31 -2.79 2.40
CA THR A 245 6.68 -3.08 2.86
C THR A 245 7.53 -3.66 1.72
N PHE A 246 7.03 -4.67 1.01
CA PHE A 246 7.78 -5.29 -0.09
C PHE A 246 8.05 -4.33 -1.24
N PHE A 247 7.07 -3.52 -1.64
CA PHE A 247 7.31 -2.48 -2.63
C PHE A 247 8.34 -1.46 -2.16
N TRP A 248 8.21 -0.97 -0.94
CA TRP A 248 9.06 0.10 -0.44
C TRP A 248 10.52 -0.34 -0.30
N ILE A 249 10.75 -1.52 0.25
CA ILE A 249 12.10 -2.10 0.33
C ILE A 249 12.69 -2.35 -1.05
N THR A 250 11.87 -2.79 -2.02
CA THR A 250 12.30 -2.96 -3.41
C THR A 250 12.74 -1.62 -4.00
N PHE A 251 11.98 -0.54 -3.79
CA PHE A 251 12.29 0.77 -4.36
C PHE A 251 13.53 1.38 -3.71
N LEU A 252 13.70 1.25 -2.40
CA LEU A 252 14.90 1.71 -1.70
C LEU A 252 16.15 0.95 -2.16
N ARG A 253 16.07 -0.37 -2.34
CA ARG A 253 17.19 -1.17 -2.89
C ARG A 253 17.53 -0.75 -4.31
N HIS A 254 16.51 -0.52 -5.14
CA HIS A 254 16.71 -0.03 -6.50
C HIS A 254 17.37 1.34 -6.51
N LEU A 255 16.88 2.28 -5.68
CA LEU A 255 17.43 3.62 -5.52
C LEU A 255 18.93 3.59 -5.20
N VAL A 256 19.31 2.86 -4.15
CA VAL A 256 20.70 2.78 -3.69
C VAL A 256 21.60 2.12 -4.73
N ARG A 257 21.08 1.14 -5.47
CA ARG A 257 21.85 0.44 -6.52
C ARG A 257 22.07 1.32 -7.75
N GLN A 258 21.05 2.07 -8.17
CA GLN A 258 21.14 2.95 -9.32
C GLN A 258 21.93 4.22 -9.01
N PHE A 259 21.86 4.69 -7.76
CA PHE A 259 22.49 5.94 -7.32
C PHE A 259 23.31 5.69 -6.04
N PRO A 260 24.51 5.09 -6.15
CA PRO A 260 25.36 4.79 -4.99
C PRO A 260 25.84 6.04 -4.23
N GLY A 261 25.79 7.21 -4.88
CA GLY A 261 26.09 8.50 -4.28
C GLY A 261 25.29 9.61 -4.94
N ILE A 262 24.87 10.59 -4.14
CA ILE A 262 24.08 11.74 -4.59
C ILE A 262 24.79 13.01 -4.14
N ASN A 263 25.17 13.86 -5.10
CA ASN A 263 25.76 15.17 -4.83
C ASN A 263 24.66 16.23 -4.89
N LEU A 264 24.27 16.78 -3.74
CA LEU A 264 23.29 17.86 -3.64
C LEU A 264 23.98 19.22 -3.67
N GLN A 265 23.59 20.08 -4.61
CA GLN A 265 24.08 21.45 -4.73
C GLN A 265 22.91 22.42 -4.69
N PHE A 266 22.84 23.25 -3.65
CA PHE A 266 21.87 24.34 -3.56
C PHE A 266 22.37 25.54 -4.37
N ARG A 267 21.54 26.06 -5.29
CA ARG A 267 21.82 27.31 -6.02
C ARG A 267 20.89 28.39 -5.49
N ASN A 268 21.47 29.48 -4.96
CA ASN A 268 20.68 30.66 -4.64
C ASN A 268 20.29 31.36 -5.95
N PRO A 269 19.05 31.86 -6.08
CA PRO A 269 18.69 32.70 -7.21
C PRO A 269 19.58 33.95 -7.24
N PRO A 270 19.88 34.52 -8.43
CA PRO A 270 20.52 35.82 -8.49
C PRO A 270 19.62 36.84 -7.78
N GLY A 271 20.20 37.55 -6.80
CA GLY A 271 19.50 38.56 -6.00
C GLY A 271 19.21 39.85 -6.75
#